data_AF-A0A1A8L801-F1
#
_entry.id   AF-A0A1A8L801-F1
#
_cell.length_a   1.000
_cell.length_b   1.000
_cell.length_c   1.000
_cell.angle_alpha   90.00
_cell.angle_beta   90.00
_cell.angle_gamma   90.00
#
_symmetry.space_group_name_H-M   'P 1'
#
loop_
_entity.id
_entity.type
_entity.pdbx_description
1 polymer ?
#
loop_
_entity_poly.entity_id
_entity_poly.type
_entity_poly.pdbx_seq_one_letter_code
_entity_poly.pdbx_strand_id
1 'polypeptide(L)'
;EEGNNVELGGDFILEPNDHFNNLSVNLSLSVVQVPTNMYNKDPDIVNGVYWSEALNKVFVENFERDPTLIWQYFGSAKGFFRQYPGVKWHPDEHGVIGFDCRNRKWYIQAATSPKDVVILVDVSGSMKGLRLTIARQTVSSILDTLGDDDFFNIIAYNQEIHYVEPCLNGTLVR
;
A
#
# COMPACT_ATOMS: atom_id res chain seq x y z
N GLU A 1 -2.80 36.91 -11.09
CA GLU A 1 -2.01 36.33 -9.99
C GLU A 1 -1.33 35.09 -10.53
N GLU A 2 -0.06 35.24 -10.93
CA GLU A 2 0.73 34.16 -11.52
C GLU A 2 1.06 33.15 -10.42
N GLY A 3 0.39 31.99 -10.47
CA GLY A 3 0.69 30.88 -9.60
C GLY A 3 2.10 30.38 -9.89
N ASN A 4 3.05 30.75 -9.02
CA ASN A 4 4.38 30.17 -9.01
C ASN A 4 4.24 28.65 -8.78
N ASN A 5 4.32 27.88 -9.86
CA ASN A 5 4.54 26.45 -9.76
C ASN A 5 5.95 26.28 -9.22
N VAL A 6 6.07 25.85 -7.96
CA VAL A 6 7.35 25.41 -7.41
C VAL A 6 7.80 24.21 -8.23
N GLU A 7 8.93 24.33 -8.94
CA GLU A 7 9.57 23.17 -9.54
C GLU A 7 10.01 22.24 -8.40
N LEU A 8 9.24 21.17 -8.21
CA LEU A 8 9.58 20.11 -7.26
C LEU A 8 10.70 19.27 -7.86
N GLY A 9 11.92 19.41 -7.33
CA GLY A 9 13.05 18.50 -7.57
C GLY A 9 14.34 19.20 -8.00
N GLY A 10 15.35 19.18 -7.13
CA GLY A 10 16.74 19.45 -7.53
C GLY A 10 17.36 18.27 -8.27
N ASP A 11 18.66 18.36 -8.58
CA ASP A 11 19.41 17.28 -9.23
C ASP A 11 19.34 15.96 -8.41
N PHE A 12 18.60 14.98 -8.94
CA PHE A 12 18.41 13.68 -8.32
C PHE A 12 19.50 12.71 -8.74
N ILE A 13 20.72 12.94 -8.23
CA ILE A 13 21.89 12.10 -8.49
C ILE A 13 21.76 10.80 -7.69
N LEU A 14 21.97 9.66 -8.34
CA LEU A 14 21.92 8.35 -7.72
C LEU A 14 23.30 7.72 -7.76
N GLU A 15 23.81 7.33 -6.59
CA GLU A 15 25.12 6.73 -6.44
C GLU A 15 24.97 5.31 -5.87
N PRO A 16 25.70 4.31 -6.40
CA PRO A 16 25.72 2.97 -5.82
C PRO A 16 26.15 3.03 -4.36
N ASN A 17 25.43 2.33 -3.49
CA ASN A 17 25.74 2.31 -2.07
C ASN A 17 25.74 0.89 -1.51
N ASP A 18 26.87 0.46 -0.95
CA ASP A 18 27.08 -0.88 -0.40
C ASP A 18 26.10 -1.21 0.75
N HIS A 19 25.72 -0.22 1.55
CA HIS A 19 24.75 -0.38 2.64
C HIS A 19 23.36 -0.80 2.11
N PHE A 20 23.04 -0.45 0.87
CA PHE A 20 21.78 -0.76 0.20
C PHE A 20 21.93 -1.84 -0.86
N ASN A 21 22.81 -2.82 -0.65
CA ASN A 21 23.08 -3.92 -1.60
C ASN A 21 23.51 -3.42 -2.99
N ASN A 22 24.35 -2.38 -3.04
CA ASN A 22 24.85 -1.71 -4.24
C ASN A 22 23.74 -1.08 -5.10
N LEU A 23 22.55 -0.86 -4.55
CA LEU A 23 21.51 -0.08 -5.21
C LEU A 23 21.98 1.37 -5.36
N SER A 24 21.65 1.98 -6.50
CA SER A 24 21.88 3.40 -6.71
C SER A 24 20.83 4.20 -5.95
N VAL A 25 21.27 4.92 -4.92
CA VAL A 25 20.41 5.67 -4.00
C VAL A 25 20.85 7.14 -3.92
N ASN A 26 19.93 8.00 -3.49
CA ASN A 26 20.20 9.40 -3.17
C ASN A 26 20.09 9.57 -1.64
N LEU A 27 21.23 9.81 -0.98
CA LEU A 27 21.28 10.02 0.47
C LEU A 27 20.88 11.44 0.90
N SER A 28 20.69 12.37 -0.04
CA SER A 28 20.32 13.75 0.27
C SER A 28 18.80 13.97 0.25
N LEU A 29 18.07 13.21 -0.56
CA LEU A 29 16.65 13.41 -0.84
C LEU A 29 15.90 12.08 -0.81
N SER A 30 14.68 12.12 -0.28
CA SER A 30 13.71 11.03 -0.45
C SER A 30 13.06 11.06 -1.83
N VAL A 31 12.52 9.91 -2.26
CA VAL A 31 11.68 9.80 -3.46
C VAL A 31 10.21 9.73 -3.06
N VAL A 32 9.33 10.28 -3.91
CA VAL A 32 7.88 10.05 -3.82
C VAL A 32 7.45 9.14 -4.96
N GLN A 33 6.72 8.09 -4.62
CA GLN A 33 6.03 7.22 -5.54
C GLN A 33 4.52 7.43 -5.42
N VAL A 34 3.86 7.53 -6.57
CA VAL A 34 2.40 7.60 -6.68
C VAL A 34 1.93 6.37 -7.47
N PRO A 35 0.94 5.61 -6.97
CA PRO A 35 0.40 4.46 -7.70
C PRO A 35 -0.12 4.85 -9.09
N THR A 36 0.07 3.98 -10.09
CA THR A 36 -0.28 4.31 -11.50
C THR A 36 -1.77 4.56 -11.72
N ASN A 37 -2.65 4.04 -10.85
CA ASN A 37 -4.09 4.30 -10.90
C ASN A 37 -4.50 5.67 -10.32
N MET A 38 -3.56 6.47 -9.82
CA MET A 38 -3.80 7.79 -9.23
C MET A 38 -3.22 8.91 -10.09
N TYR A 39 -3.92 10.04 -10.14
CA TYR A 39 -3.47 11.22 -10.87
C TYR A 39 -2.46 12.02 -10.05
N ASN A 40 -1.20 12.04 -10.46
CA ASN A 40 -0.11 12.66 -9.68
C ASN A 40 -0.21 14.19 -9.50
N LYS A 41 -1.06 14.89 -10.27
CA LYS A 41 -1.33 16.33 -10.08
C LYS A 41 -2.63 16.61 -9.32
N ASP A 42 -3.22 15.60 -8.69
CA ASP A 42 -4.33 15.80 -7.76
C ASP A 42 -3.89 16.76 -6.63
N PRO A 43 -4.65 17.83 -6.34
CA PRO A 43 -4.30 18.79 -5.29
C PRO A 43 -4.02 18.14 -3.94
N ASP A 44 -4.74 17.08 -3.56
CA ASP A 44 -4.53 16.37 -2.29
C ASP A 44 -3.17 15.66 -2.27
N ILE A 45 -2.74 15.11 -3.41
CA ILE A 45 -1.43 14.45 -3.54
C ILE A 45 -0.33 15.51 -3.56
N VAL A 46 -0.46 16.55 -4.37
CA VAL A 46 0.58 17.59 -4.50
C VAL A 46 0.79 18.32 -3.18
N ASN A 47 -0.29 18.71 -2.49
CA ASN A 47 -0.21 19.29 -1.15
C ASN A 47 0.42 18.30 -0.17
N GLY A 48 0.02 17.03 -0.28
CA GLY A 48 0.59 15.88 0.44
C GLY A 48 2.11 15.78 0.35
N VAL A 49 2.60 15.80 -0.89
CA VAL A 49 4.01 15.75 -1.24
C VAL A 49 4.73 16.98 -0.71
N TYR A 50 4.14 18.16 -0.86
CA TYR A 50 4.73 19.41 -0.40
C TYR A 50 4.93 19.43 1.13
N TRP A 51 3.89 19.18 1.93
CA TRP A 51 4.06 19.23 3.40
C TRP A 51 4.97 18.11 3.91
N SER A 52 4.97 16.94 3.26
CA SER A 52 5.83 15.81 3.65
C SER A 52 7.29 15.99 3.26
N GLU A 53 7.65 17.03 2.51
CA GLU A 53 9.04 17.36 2.20
C GLU A 53 9.89 17.64 3.45
N ALA A 54 9.26 18.16 4.52
CA ALA A 54 9.89 18.38 5.82
C ALA A 54 10.48 17.09 6.44
N LEU A 55 10.02 15.91 6.01
CA LEU A 55 10.56 14.62 6.45
C LEU A 55 11.96 14.34 5.90
N ASN A 56 12.39 14.97 4.79
CA ASN A 56 13.74 14.77 4.24
C ASN A 56 14.82 15.03 5.29
N LYS A 57 14.72 16.16 6.00
CA LYS A 57 15.68 16.53 7.04
C LYS A 57 15.71 15.49 8.16
N VAL A 58 14.54 15.03 8.61
CA VAL A 58 14.43 14.02 9.68
C VAL A 58 15.02 12.68 9.23
N PHE A 59 14.79 12.28 7.98
CA PHE A 59 15.34 11.03 7.45
C PHE A 59 16.87 11.05 7.38
N VAL A 60 17.44 12.16 6.90
CA VAL A 60 18.90 12.36 6.87
C VAL A 60 19.49 12.34 8.27
N GLU A 61 18.93 13.13 9.20
CA GLU A 61 19.38 13.18 10.60
C GLU A 61 19.31 11.80 11.29
N ASN A 62 18.26 11.02 11.02
CA ASN A 62 18.14 9.66 11.55
C ASN A 62 19.26 8.76 11.03
N PHE A 63 19.57 8.83 9.74
CA PHE A 63 20.63 8.03 9.12
C PHE A 63 22.03 8.46 9.55
N GLU A 64 22.26 9.75 9.75
CA GLU A 64 23.51 10.27 10.32
C GLU A 64 23.70 9.81 11.77
N ARG A 65 22.61 9.74 12.55
CA ARG A 65 22.63 9.27 13.93
C ARG A 65 22.83 7.75 14.03
N ASP A 66 22.21 7.00 13.13
CA ASP A 66 22.29 5.54 13.07
C ASP A 66 22.49 5.07 11.61
N PRO A 67 23.74 4.87 11.19
CA PRO A 67 24.07 4.39 9.85
C PRO A 67 23.64 2.96 9.55
N THR A 68 23.09 2.22 10.53
CA THR A 68 22.55 0.86 10.31
C THR A 68 21.11 0.87 9.80
N LEU A 69 20.46 2.05 9.77
CA LEU A 69 19.11 2.20 9.26
C LEU A 69 19.06 1.98 7.75
N ILE A 70 18.22 1.02 7.35
CA ILE A 70 17.92 0.74 5.95
C ILE A 70 16.90 1.75 5.39
N TRP A 71 15.65 1.31 5.18
CA TRP A 71 14.60 2.13 4.60
C TRP A 71 13.83 2.90 5.67
N GLN A 72 13.69 4.20 5.45
CA GLN A 72 12.74 5.04 6.17
C GLN A 72 11.63 5.44 5.21
N TYR A 73 10.39 5.43 5.67
CA TYR A 73 9.27 5.69 4.77
C TYR A 73 8.06 6.28 5.47
N PHE A 74 7.25 6.95 4.68
CA PHE A 74 5.94 7.51 5.04
C PHE A 74 4.92 7.08 3.98
N GLY A 75 3.88 6.36 4.41
CA GLY A 75 2.72 6.04 3.59
C GLY A 75 1.57 7.01 3.89
N SER A 76 1.07 7.69 2.87
CA SER A 76 -0.08 8.58 3.03
C SER A 76 -1.39 7.83 2.87
N ALA A 77 -2.41 8.23 3.64
CA ALA A 77 -3.79 7.80 3.41
C ALA A 77 -4.31 8.22 2.01
N LYS A 78 -3.70 9.25 1.41
CA LYS A 78 -3.95 9.69 0.02
C LYS A 78 -3.19 8.84 -1.02
N GLY A 79 -2.51 7.75 -0.63
CA GLY A 79 -1.94 6.75 -1.52
C GLY A 79 -0.50 6.97 -1.96
N PHE A 80 0.01 8.21 -1.92
CA PHE A 80 1.42 8.46 -2.21
C PHE A 80 2.34 7.91 -1.11
N PHE A 81 3.53 7.48 -1.52
CA PHE A 81 4.53 6.86 -0.68
C PHE A 81 5.84 7.64 -0.77
N ARG A 82 6.40 8.06 0.37
CA ARG A 82 7.70 8.72 0.44
C ARG A 82 8.72 7.76 1.05
N GLN A 83 9.87 7.59 0.41
CA GLN A 83 10.92 6.66 0.82
C GLN A 83 12.29 7.32 0.82
N TYR A 84 13.05 7.07 1.89
CA TYR A 84 14.45 7.45 2.03
C TYR A 84 15.32 6.21 2.27
N PRO A 85 16.52 6.14 1.68
CA PRO A 85 17.07 7.09 0.70
C PRO A 85 16.30 7.06 -0.62
N GLY A 86 16.45 8.13 -1.41
CA GLY A 86 15.76 8.27 -2.69
C GLY A 86 16.22 7.20 -3.68
N VAL A 87 15.29 6.54 -4.36
CA VAL A 87 15.58 5.52 -5.37
C VAL A 87 14.83 5.79 -6.66
N LYS A 88 15.35 5.25 -7.76
CA LYS A 88 14.58 5.20 -9.00
C LYS A 88 13.65 4.00 -8.97
N TRP A 89 12.35 4.27 -9.00
CA TRP A 89 11.35 3.22 -9.18
C TRP A 89 11.36 2.74 -10.63
N HIS A 90 11.36 1.43 -10.81
CA HIS A 90 11.30 0.80 -12.12
C HIS A 90 9.87 0.33 -12.37
N PRO A 91 9.17 0.90 -13.37
CA PRO A 91 7.91 0.33 -13.82
C PRO A 91 8.13 -1.04 -14.47
N ASP A 92 7.07 -1.83 -14.53
CA ASP A 92 7.07 -3.09 -15.28
C ASP A 92 7.14 -2.87 -16.81
N GLU A 93 7.09 -3.97 -17.58
CA GLU A 93 7.11 -3.95 -19.06
C GLU A 93 5.98 -3.11 -19.67
N HIS A 94 4.91 -2.86 -18.92
CA HIS A 94 3.75 -2.07 -19.33
C HIS A 94 3.80 -0.63 -18.82
N GLY A 95 4.88 -0.21 -18.17
CA GLY A 95 5.02 1.14 -17.61
C GLY A 95 4.29 1.33 -16.28
N VAL A 96 3.84 0.24 -15.64
CA VAL A 96 3.02 0.28 -14.42
C VAL A 96 3.88 0.08 -13.18
N ILE A 97 3.66 0.91 -12.17
CA ILE A 97 4.17 0.72 -10.81
C ILE A 97 2.98 0.32 -9.95
N GLY A 98 2.80 -1.00 -9.77
CA GLY A 98 1.71 -1.57 -8.99
C GLY A 98 1.86 -1.43 -7.47
N PHE A 99 2.79 -0.61 -6.99
CA PHE A 99 2.97 -0.39 -5.56
C PHE A 99 1.94 0.62 -5.05
N ASP A 100 1.11 0.20 -4.10
CA ASP A 100 0.27 1.07 -3.26
C ASP A 100 0.61 0.79 -1.80
N CYS A 101 0.97 1.84 -1.06
CA CYS A 101 1.35 1.71 0.35
C CYS A 101 0.19 1.25 1.23
N ARG A 102 -1.07 1.58 0.88
CA ARG A 102 -2.26 1.29 1.68
C ARG A 102 -2.62 -0.19 1.72
N ASN A 103 -2.20 -0.92 0.69
CA ASN A 103 -2.42 -2.36 0.56
C ASN A 103 -1.26 -3.18 1.16
N ARG A 104 -0.29 -2.53 1.85
CA ARG A 104 0.83 -3.22 2.46
C ARG A 104 0.49 -3.67 3.87
N LYS A 105 0.89 -4.89 4.22
CA LYS A 105 0.67 -5.46 5.56
C LYS A 105 1.10 -4.51 6.69
N TRP A 106 2.29 -3.92 6.58
CA TRP A 106 2.79 -2.95 7.57
C TRP A 106 1.89 -1.72 7.73
N TYR A 107 1.26 -1.25 6.66
CA TYR A 107 0.37 -0.10 6.69
C TYR A 107 -0.96 -0.49 7.34
N ILE A 108 -1.53 -1.62 6.91
CA ILE A 108 -2.80 -2.12 7.41
C ILE A 108 -2.72 -2.43 8.91
N GLN A 109 -1.66 -3.09 9.35
CA GLN A 109 -1.42 -3.41 10.77
C GLN A 109 -1.23 -2.15 11.63
N ALA A 110 -0.67 -1.07 11.07
CA ALA A 110 -0.53 0.19 11.80
C ALA A 110 -1.83 1.03 11.79
N ALA A 111 -2.63 0.93 10.73
CA ALA A 111 -3.84 1.71 10.53
C ALA A 111 -5.09 1.10 11.17
N THR A 112 -5.09 -0.20 11.44
CA THR A 112 -6.26 -0.93 11.95
C THR A 112 -5.90 -1.79 13.14
N SER A 113 -6.85 -1.97 14.05
CA SER A 113 -6.72 -2.94 15.15
C SER A 113 -7.14 -4.34 14.68
N PRO A 114 -6.68 -5.41 15.36
CA PRO A 114 -7.16 -6.77 15.11
C PRO A 114 -8.69 -6.84 15.07
N LYS A 115 -9.23 -7.54 14.06
CA LYS A 115 -10.67 -7.59 13.78
C LYS A 115 -11.15 -9.00 13.46
N ASP A 116 -12.39 -9.26 13.89
CA ASP A 116 -13.14 -10.49 13.59
C ASP A 116 -14.14 -10.21 12.46
N VAL A 117 -13.98 -10.86 11.31
CA VAL A 117 -14.74 -10.58 10.08
C VAL A 117 -15.55 -11.80 9.63
N VAL A 118 -16.86 -11.64 9.46
CA VAL A 118 -17.70 -12.68 8.83
C VAL A 118 -18.13 -12.21 7.45
N ILE A 119 -17.75 -12.97 6.42
CA ILE A 119 -18.05 -12.66 5.02
C ILE A 119 -19.23 -13.53 4.58
N LEU A 120 -20.36 -12.90 4.27
CA LEU A 120 -21.53 -13.60 3.72
C LEU A 120 -21.57 -13.48 2.19
N VAL A 121 -21.63 -14.61 1.49
CA VAL A 121 -21.60 -14.68 0.02
C VAL A 121 -22.91 -15.25 -0.51
N ASP A 122 -23.66 -14.46 -1.28
CA ASP A 122 -24.86 -14.93 -1.97
C ASP A 122 -24.47 -15.92 -3.09
N VAL A 123 -25.01 -17.15 -3.03
CA VAL A 123 -24.85 -18.20 -4.05
C VAL A 123 -26.20 -18.59 -4.69
N SER A 124 -27.21 -17.72 -4.58
CA SER A 124 -28.51 -17.87 -5.23
C SER A 124 -28.40 -17.91 -6.75
N GLY A 125 -29.48 -18.34 -7.42
CA GLY A 125 -29.53 -18.42 -8.88
C GLY A 125 -29.22 -17.09 -9.58
N SER A 126 -29.45 -15.95 -8.92
CA SER A 126 -29.19 -14.61 -9.45
C SER A 126 -27.69 -14.26 -9.56
N MET A 127 -26.85 -15.03 -8.86
CA MET A 127 -25.40 -14.84 -8.81
C MET A 127 -24.66 -15.67 -9.86
N LYS A 128 -25.35 -16.54 -10.62
CA LYS A 128 -24.73 -17.40 -11.64
C LYS A 128 -23.91 -16.59 -12.67
N GLY A 129 -22.81 -17.19 -13.11
CA GLY A 129 -21.92 -16.60 -14.11
C GLY A 129 -21.03 -15.49 -13.53
N LEU A 130 -20.96 -14.36 -14.23
CA LEU A 130 -20.00 -13.28 -13.94
C LEU A 130 -20.12 -12.72 -12.51
N ARG A 131 -21.34 -12.65 -11.95
CA ARG A 131 -21.57 -12.08 -10.61
C ARG A 131 -20.89 -12.89 -9.51
N LEU A 132 -20.99 -14.22 -9.55
CA LEU A 132 -20.29 -15.08 -8.60
C LEU A 132 -18.78 -15.02 -8.78
N THR A 133 -18.28 -14.91 -10.02
CA THR A 133 -16.84 -14.72 -10.28
C THR A 133 -16.33 -13.42 -9.67
N ILE A 134 -17.06 -12.31 -9.86
CA ILE A 134 -16.71 -11.01 -9.23
C ILE A 134 -16.76 -11.13 -7.71
N ALA A 135 -17.83 -11.73 -7.15
CA ALA A 135 -17.95 -11.91 -5.71
C ALA A 135 -16.76 -12.69 -5.13
N ARG A 136 -16.36 -13.81 -5.76
CA ARG A 136 -15.18 -14.59 -5.35
C ARG A 136 -13.90 -13.76 -5.40
N GLN A 137 -13.71 -12.97 -6.46
CA GLN A 137 -12.55 -12.09 -6.58
C GLN A 137 -12.54 -11.02 -5.48
N THR A 138 -13.69 -10.41 -5.19
CA THR A 138 -13.85 -9.43 -4.10
C THR A 138 -13.54 -10.05 -2.75
N VAL A 139 -14.02 -11.27 -2.47
CA VAL A 139 -13.69 -11.99 -1.23
C VAL A 139 -12.19 -12.21 -1.13
N SER A 140 -11.52 -12.67 -2.19
CA SER A 140 -10.06 -12.82 -2.21
C SER A 140 -9.36 -11.49 -1.88
N SER A 141 -9.79 -10.39 -2.49
CA SER A 141 -9.21 -9.07 -2.22
C SER A 141 -9.46 -8.57 -0.80
N ILE A 142 -10.56 -8.97 -0.14
CA ILE A 142 -10.77 -8.69 1.28
C ILE A 142 -9.79 -9.50 2.13
N LEU A 143 -9.61 -10.79 1.83
CA LEU A 143 -8.67 -11.66 2.55
C LEU A 143 -7.23 -11.14 2.44
N ASP A 144 -6.83 -10.56 1.31
CA ASP A 144 -5.51 -9.95 1.13
C ASP A 144 -5.27 -8.75 2.07
N THR A 145 -6.32 -8.17 2.66
CA THR A 145 -6.24 -7.08 3.64
C THR A 145 -6.25 -7.55 5.09
N LEU A 146 -6.45 -8.85 5.35
CA LEU A 146 -6.42 -9.38 6.69
C LEU A 146 -4.97 -9.61 7.13
N GLY A 147 -4.65 -9.11 8.32
CA GLY A 147 -3.36 -9.32 8.97
C GLY A 147 -3.33 -10.63 9.75
N ASP A 148 -2.14 -10.96 10.27
CA ASP A 148 -1.98 -12.20 11.02
C ASP A 148 -2.81 -12.20 12.32
N ASP A 149 -3.21 -11.07 12.87
CA ASP A 149 -4.01 -11.02 14.11
C ASP A 149 -5.52 -10.89 13.85
N ASP A 150 -5.93 -10.90 12.58
CA ASP A 150 -7.33 -10.86 12.20
C ASP A 150 -7.91 -12.28 12.14
N PHE A 151 -9.18 -12.42 12.48
CA PHE A 151 -9.91 -13.68 12.31
C PHE A 151 -11.02 -13.50 11.29
N PHE A 152 -11.31 -14.53 10.49
CA PHE A 152 -12.40 -14.50 9.54
C PHE A 152 -13.14 -15.83 9.38
N ASN A 153 -14.36 -15.76 8.87
CA ASN A 153 -15.07 -16.92 8.34
C ASN A 153 -15.90 -16.51 7.11
N ILE A 154 -16.10 -17.44 6.18
CA ILE A 154 -16.83 -17.21 4.95
C ILE A 154 -18.03 -18.15 4.90
N ILE A 155 -19.22 -17.57 4.81
CA ILE A 155 -20.49 -18.28 4.80
C ILE A 155 -21.19 -18.00 3.48
N ALA A 156 -21.37 -19.04 2.67
CA ALA A 156 -22.21 -18.98 1.48
C ALA A 156 -23.68 -19.17 1.87
N TYR A 157 -24.60 -18.44 1.24
CA TYR A 157 -26.03 -18.59 1.54
C TYR A 157 -26.90 -18.58 0.28
N ASN A 158 -28.01 -19.31 0.35
CA ASN A 158 -29.12 -19.23 -0.58
C ASN A 158 -30.46 -19.37 0.18
N GLN A 159 -31.13 -20.52 0.12
CA GLN A 159 -32.22 -20.90 1.03
C GLN A 159 -31.70 -21.42 2.37
N GLU A 160 -30.49 -21.98 2.39
CA GLU A 160 -29.78 -22.44 3.59
C GLU A 160 -28.39 -21.78 3.69
N ILE A 161 -27.78 -21.88 4.87
CA ILE A 161 -26.40 -21.45 5.10
C ILE A 161 -25.44 -22.61 4.87
N HIS A 162 -24.32 -22.33 4.22
CA HIS A 162 -23.26 -23.28 3.96
C HIS A 162 -21.92 -22.62 4.29
N TYR A 163 -21.17 -23.20 5.23
CA TYR A 163 -19.79 -22.79 5.45
C TYR A 163 -18.96 -23.18 4.23
N VAL A 164 -18.14 -22.25 3.73
CA VAL A 164 -17.28 -22.52 2.56
C VAL A 164 -16.33 -23.67 2.85
N GLU A 165 -15.82 -23.74 4.08
CA GLU A 165 -15.07 -24.87 4.59
C GLU A 165 -15.87 -25.51 5.76
N PRO A 166 -16.36 -26.75 5.60
CA PRO A 166 -17.21 -27.41 6.60
C PRO A 166 -16.58 -27.55 7.99
N CYS A 167 -15.25 -27.65 8.07
CA CYS A 167 -14.56 -27.76 9.36
C CYS A 167 -14.56 -26.46 10.18
N LEU A 168 -14.98 -25.33 9.60
CA LEU A 168 -15.02 -24.01 10.24
C LEU A 168 -16.38 -23.66 10.85
N ASN A 169 -17.25 -24.65 11.07
CA ASN A 169 -18.59 -24.43 11.57
C ASN A 169 -18.57 -23.80 12.98
N GLY A 170 -19.00 -22.54 13.09
CA GLY A 170 -19.07 -21.80 14.35
C GLY A 170 -17.73 -21.27 14.86
N THR A 171 -16.65 -21.37 14.09
CA THR A 171 -15.31 -20.87 14.45
C THR A 171 -14.82 -19.84 13.46
N LEU A 172 -14.10 -18.82 13.92
CA LEU A 172 -13.33 -17.94 13.06
C LEU A 172 -11.91 -18.50 12.91
N VAL A 173 -11.30 -18.28 11.75
CA VAL A 173 -9.97 -18.77 11.40
C VAL A 173 -9.02 -17.62 11.24
N ARG A 174 -7.77 -17.86 11.61
CA ARG A 174 -6.65 -16.95 11.44
C ARG A 174 -6.05 -17.11 10.04
#